data_AF-A0A7S3WDX1-F1
#
_entry.id   AF-A0A7S3WDX1-F1
#
_cell.length_a   1.000
_cell.length_b   1.000
_cell.length_c   1.000
_cell.angle_alpha   90.00
_cell.angle_beta   90.00
_cell.angle_gamma   90.00
#
_symmetry.space_group_name_H-M   'P 1'
#
loop_
_entity.id
_entity.type
_entity.pdbx_description
1 polymer ?
#
loop_
_entity_poly.entity_id
_entity_poly.type
_entity_poly.pdbx_seq_one_letter_code
_entity_poly.pdbx_strand_id
1 'polypeptide(L)'
;AAGGGGGGGAAAAAPEAGGAPPKAEGVGEDNSADKLLKKIRGVEKKLRQIGELRELQAGGKPLEKNQLDKISGEGEVRAELEALKLKHCEAEAKEQAAAKEGSWR
;
A
#
# COMPACT_ATOMS: atom_id res chain seq x y z
N ALA A 1 -48.57 -16.64 -43.43
CA ALA A 1 -47.48 -15.65 -43.36
C ALA A 1 -46.52 -16.14 -42.27
N ALA A 2 -45.30 -16.59 -42.57
CA ALA A 2 -44.10 -15.80 -42.95
C ALA A 2 -43.78 -14.74 -41.88
N GLY A 3 -42.59 -14.61 -41.29
CA GLY A 3 -41.27 -15.25 -41.40
C GLY A 3 -40.59 -15.12 -40.02
N GLY A 4 -39.36 -15.59 -39.75
CA GLY A 4 -38.18 -15.56 -40.60
C GLY A 4 -37.16 -14.56 -40.03
N GLY A 5 -35.93 -15.02 -39.78
CA GLY A 5 -34.75 -14.18 -39.57
C GLY A 5 -34.36 -13.98 -38.09
N GLY A 6 -33.20 -14.39 -37.58
CA GLY A 6 -31.93 -14.70 -38.24
C GLY A 6 -30.95 -13.54 -38.12
N GLY A 7 -29.71 -13.86 -37.76
CA GLY A 7 -28.56 -12.96 -37.77
C GLY A 7 -28.34 -12.25 -36.44
N GLY A 8 -27.12 -12.13 -35.93
CA GLY A 8 -25.82 -12.25 -36.56
C GLY A 8 -24.89 -11.41 -35.71
N GLY A 9 -23.71 -11.96 -35.41
CA GLY A 9 -22.78 -11.38 -34.46
C GLY A 9 -22.32 -9.97 -34.84
N ALA A 10 -21.88 -9.25 -33.82
CA ALA A 10 -20.87 -8.23 -33.96
C ALA A 10 -19.80 -8.51 -32.90
N ALA A 11 -18.69 -9.05 -33.38
CA ALA A 11 -17.41 -8.93 -32.70
C ALA A 11 -17.15 -7.42 -32.49
N ALA A 12 -16.99 -7.01 -31.24
CA ALA A 12 -16.34 -5.76 -30.91
C ALA A 12 -14.97 -6.11 -30.33
N ALA A 13 -13.96 -5.87 -31.15
CA ALA A 13 -12.56 -5.95 -30.81
C ALA A 13 -12.14 -4.80 -29.87
N ALA A 14 -11.07 -5.10 -29.12
CA ALA A 14 -10.09 -4.19 -28.50
C ALA A 14 -10.51 -3.48 -27.18
N PRO A 15 -9.54 -3.20 -26.27
CA PRO A 15 -8.09 -3.18 -26.48
C PRO A 15 -7.28 -4.17 -25.62
N GLU A 16 -6.38 -4.90 -26.29
CA GLU A 16 -5.08 -5.25 -25.72
C GLU A 16 -4.27 -3.95 -25.63
N ALA A 17 -4.22 -3.37 -24.44
CA ALA A 17 -3.31 -2.29 -24.13
C ALA A 17 -2.77 -2.49 -22.72
N GLY A 18 -1.50 -2.87 -22.68
CA GLY A 18 -0.52 -2.25 -21.80
C GLY A 18 -0.73 -2.50 -20.31
N GLY A 19 0.02 -3.47 -19.80
CA GLY A 19 0.32 -3.48 -18.38
C GLY A 19 0.80 -4.84 -17.93
N ALA A 20 2.01 -5.22 -18.30
CA ALA A 20 2.77 -6.10 -17.45
C ALA A 20 2.66 -5.53 -16.01
N PRO A 21 2.15 -6.27 -15.01
CA PRO A 21 2.51 -5.89 -13.66
C PRO A 21 4.04 -6.02 -13.60
N PRO A 22 4.76 -4.97 -13.17
CA PRO A 22 6.19 -5.06 -13.03
C PRO A 22 6.49 -6.26 -12.13
N LYS A 23 7.41 -7.08 -12.62
CA LYS A 23 8.16 -8.06 -11.86
C LYS A 23 8.65 -7.38 -10.59
N ALA A 24 7.88 -7.52 -9.53
CA ALA A 24 8.21 -7.09 -8.19
C ALA A 24 7.93 -8.28 -7.29
N GLU A 25 8.86 -8.80 -6.52
CA GLU A 25 10.23 -8.43 -6.22
C GLU A 25 10.89 -9.75 -5.81
N GLY A 26 12.21 -9.77 -5.75
CA GLY A 26 12.97 -10.94 -5.37
C GLY A 26 12.38 -11.61 -4.13
N VAL A 27 12.43 -12.95 -4.16
CA VAL A 27 12.58 -13.75 -2.96
C VAL A 27 13.92 -13.34 -2.36
N GLY A 28 13.96 -12.16 -1.75
CA GLY A 28 15.01 -11.76 -0.84
C GLY A 28 14.68 -12.43 0.47
N GLU A 29 15.68 -13.12 1.02
CA GLU A 29 15.66 -13.69 2.36
C GLU A 29 14.86 -12.84 3.34
N ASP A 30 14.29 -13.53 4.33
CA ASP A 30 13.51 -13.06 5.47
C ASP A 30 14.28 -12.01 6.33
N ASN A 31 14.71 -10.89 5.75
CA ASN A 31 15.44 -9.84 6.40
C ASN A 31 14.44 -8.99 7.18
N SER A 32 14.79 -8.72 8.45
CA SER A 32 13.93 -7.98 9.36
C SER A 32 13.62 -6.57 8.84
N ALA A 33 14.50 -5.98 8.02
CA ALA A 33 14.30 -4.68 7.40
C ALA A 33 13.14 -4.67 6.38
N ASP A 34 13.08 -5.64 5.45
CA ASP A 34 12.01 -5.73 4.46
C ASP A 34 10.61 -5.91 5.08
N LYS A 35 10.53 -6.70 6.16
CA LYS A 35 9.29 -6.86 6.93
C LYS A 35 8.83 -5.54 7.56
N LEU A 36 9.77 -4.71 8.02
CA LEU A 36 9.47 -3.38 8.55
C LEU A 36 9.02 -2.44 7.44
N LEU A 37 9.67 -2.43 6.26
CA LEU A 37 9.23 -1.65 5.09
C LEU A 37 7.81 -2.00 4.66
N LYS A 38 7.48 -3.30 4.61
CA LYS A 38 6.13 -3.74 4.24
C LYS A 38 5.08 -3.23 5.25
N LYS A 39 5.41 -3.23 6.54
CA LYS A 39 4.55 -2.67 7.61
C LYS A 39 4.44 -1.14 7.48
N ILE A 40 5.53 -0.43 7.27
CA ILE A 40 5.58 1.03 7.04
C ILE A 40 4.63 1.42 5.90
N ARG A 41 4.77 0.77 4.73
CA ARG A 41 3.90 1.02 3.56
C ARG A 41 2.43 0.73 3.86
N GLY A 42 2.14 -0.28 4.69
CA GLY A 42 0.77 -0.60 5.13
C GLY A 42 0.18 0.49 6.03
N VAL A 43 0.96 1.00 6.97
CA VAL A 43 0.55 2.08 7.89
C VAL A 43 0.42 3.42 7.14
N GLU A 44 1.32 3.72 6.19
CA GLU A 44 1.21 4.91 5.33
C GLU A 44 -0.08 4.90 4.50
N LYS A 45 -0.49 3.73 3.99
CA LYS A 45 -1.79 3.59 3.31
C LYS A 45 -2.96 3.93 4.24
N LYS A 46 -2.93 3.47 5.49
CA LYS A 46 -3.96 3.82 6.48
C LYS A 46 -3.99 5.33 6.74
N LEU A 47 -2.84 5.99 6.89
CA LEU A 47 -2.77 7.44 7.07
C LEU A 47 -3.34 8.21 5.87
N ARG A 48 -3.06 7.75 4.64
CA ARG A 48 -3.64 8.38 3.44
C ARG A 48 -5.16 8.25 3.43
N GLN A 49 -5.70 7.07 3.72
CA GLN A 49 -7.14 6.86 3.85
C GLN A 49 -7.76 7.76 4.93
N ILE A 50 -7.09 7.92 6.07
CA ILE A 50 -7.55 8.82 7.13
C ILE A 50 -7.53 10.29 6.66
N GLY A 51 -6.50 10.71 5.92
CA GLY A 51 -6.43 12.05 5.31
C GLY A 51 -7.59 12.32 4.36
N GLU A 52 -7.92 11.38 3.48
CA GLU A 52 -9.08 11.47 2.57
C GLU A 52 -10.39 11.58 3.36
N LEU A 53 -10.55 10.80 4.44
CA LEU A 53 -11.72 10.89 5.33
C LEU A 53 -11.80 12.26 6.02
N ARG A 54 -10.67 12.85 6.43
CA ARG A 54 -10.61 14.21 6.99
C ARG A 54 -10.99 15.29 5.98
N GLU A 55 -10.56 15.16 4.73
CA GLU A 55 -10.95 16.09 3.66
C GLU A 55 -12.45 16.02 3.39
N LEU A 56 -13.03 14.82 3.36
CA LEU A 56 -14.48 14.63 3.27
C LEU A 56 -15.22 15.24 4.47
N GLN A 57 -14.66 15.11 5.68
CA GLN A 57 -15.20 15.73 6.89
C GLN A 57 -15.18 17.26 6.78
N ALA A 58 -14.05 17.82 6.36
CA ALA A 58 -13.85 19.25 6.19
C ALA A 58 -14.74 19.81 5.07
N GLY A 59 -15.01 19.01 4.03
CA GLY A 59 -15.98 19.31 2.97
C GLY A 59 -17.45 19.24 3.42
N GLY A 60 -17.73 19.00 4.70
CA GLY A 60 -19.07 18.97 5.27
C GLY A 60 -19.84 17.67 4.99
N LYS A 61 -19.16 16.61 4.54
CA LYS A 61 -19.80 15.33 4.25
C LYS A 61 -19.99 14.54 5.55
N PRO A 62 -21.20 14.03 5.84
CA PRO A 62 -21.42 13.23 7.04
C PRO A 62 -20.65 11.92 6.93
N LEU A 63 -19.75 11.68 7.88
CA LEU A 63 -19.00 10.43 8.02
C LEU A 63 -19.68 9.53 9.05
N GLU A 64 -19.65 8.23 8.80
CA GLU A 64 -20.13 7.25 9.77
C GLU A 64 -19.22 7.19 11.00
N LYS A 65 -19.77 6.73 12.12
CA LYS A 65 -19.05 6.62 13.40
C LYS A 65 -17.71 5.87 13.26
N ASN A 66 -17.72 4.75 12.53
CA ASN A 66 -16.52 3.97 12.23
C ASN A 66 -15.44 4.75 11.45
N GLN A 67 -15.83 5.73 10.62
CA GLN A 67 -14.88 6.58 9.90
C GLN A 67 -14.33 7.68 10.82
N LEU A 68 -15.16 8.23 11.71
CA LEU A 68 -14.72 9.16 12.76
C LEU A 68 -13.75 8.50 13.74
N ASP A 69 -14.00 7.25 14.12
CA ASP A 69 -13.09 6.45 14.97
C ASP A 69 -11.71 6.29 14.29
N LYS A 70 -11.67 6.06 12.97
CA LYS A 70 -10.41 6.02 12.20
C LYS A 70 -9.66 7.35 12.19
N ILE A 71 -10.38 8.47 12.09
CA ILE A 71 -9.79 9.81 12.18
C ILE A 71 -9.28 10.08 13.60
N SER A 72 -10.01 9.65 14.63
CA SER A 72 -9.59 9.81 16.02
C SER A 72 -8.32 9.01 16.32
N GLY A 73 -8.19 7.80 15.77
CA GLY A 73 -7.00 6.96 15.89
C GLY A 73 -5.81 7.40 15.04
N GLU A 74 -5.89 8.50 14.28
CA GLU A 74 -4.81 8.98 13.41
C GLU A 74 -3.49 9.17 14.17
N GLY A 75 -3.56 9.71 15.39
CA GLY A 75 -2.38 9.93 16.23
C GLY A 75 -1.64 8.63 16.55
N GLU A 76 -2.38 7.56 16.85
CA GLU A 76 -1.81 6.24 17.13
C GLU A 76 -1.19 5.63 15.88
N VAL A 77 -1.86 5.75 14.72
CA VAL A 77 -1.34 5.26 13.43
C VAL A 77 -0.07 6.01 13.02
N ARG A 78 0.01 7.33 13.28
CA ARG A 78 1.23 8.14 13.05
C ARG A 78 2.36 7.71 13.98
N ALA A 79 2.09 7.53 15.26
CA ALA A 79 3.08 7.07 16.24
C ALA A 79 3.61 5.67 15.88
N GLU A 80 2.75 4.75 15.43
CA GLU A 80 3.16 3.43 14.96
C GLU A 80 4.07 3.55 13.72
N LEU A 81 3.77 4.45 12.79
CA LEU A 81 4.61 4.69 11.61
C LEU A 81 6.00 5.17 12.00
N GLU A 82 6.10 6.15 12.89
CA GLU A 82 7.39 6.67 13.37
C GLU A 82 8.18 5.59 14.09
N ALA A 83 7.53 4.81 14.96
CA ALA A 83 8.17 3.69 15.65
C ALA A 83 8.69 2.63 14.67
N LEU A 84 7.94 2.32 13.60
CA LEU A 84 8.38 1.38 12.56
C LEU A 84 9.56 1.94 11.76
N LYS A 85 9.55 3.23 11.42
CA LYS A 85 10.66 3.91 10.73
C LYS A 85 11.93 3.93 11.58
N LEU A 86 11.79 4.18 12.88
CA LEU A 86 12.90 4.13 13.82
C LEU A 86 13.51 2.72 13.90
N LYS A 87 12.66 1.70 14.08
CA LYS A 87 13.08 0.28 14.08
C LYS A 87 13.76 -0.13 12.78
N HIS A 88 13.28 0.38 11.64
CA HIS A 88 13.90 0.13 10.35
C HIS A 88 15.29 0.75 10.28
N CYS A 89 15.45 2.00 10.71
CA CYS A 89 16.75 2.67 10.78
C CYS A 89 17.72 1.95 11.72
N GLU A 90 17.24 1.45 12.86
CA GLU A 90 18.03 0.65 13.80
C GLU A 90 18.46 -0.71 13.21
N ALA A 91 17.57 -1.37 12.46
CA ALA A 91 17.87 -2.64 11.80
C ALA A 91 18.96 -2.47 10.73
N GLU A 92 18.82 -1.46 9.88
CA GLU A 92 19.80 -1.10 8.85
C GLU A 92 21.15 -0.68 9.47
N ALA A 93 21.13 0.08 10.57
CA ALA A 93 22.34 0.52 11.25
C ALA A 93 23.12 -0.66 11.89
N LYS A 94 22.40 -1.64 12.48
CA LYS A 94 23.03 -2.85 13.03
C LYS A 94 23.67 -3.72 11.96
N GLU A 95 23.02 -3.86 10.80
CA GLU A 95 23.57 -4.61 9.66
C GLU A 95 24.84 -3.94 9.11
N GLN A 96 24.83 -2.61 8.95
CA GLN A 96 26.01 -1.88 8.48
C GLN A 96 27.16 -1.82 9.50
N ALA A 97 26.85 -1.84 10.80
CA ALA A 97 27.87 -1.93 11.85
C ALA A 97 28.56 -3.32 11.82
N ALA A 98 27.79 -4.41 11.69
CA ALA A 98 28.32 -5.76 11.57
C ALA A 98 29.18 -5.93 10.29
N ALA A 99 28.77 -5.33 9.17
CA ALA A 99 29.54 -5.37 7.93
C ALA A 99 30.90 -4.62 8.03
N LYS A 100 30.96 -3.50 8.77
CA LYS A 100 32.20 -2.73 8.95
C LYS A 100 33.19 -3.42 9.89
N GLU A 101 32.71 -4.10 10.93
CA GLU A 101 33.58 -4.80 11.90
C GLU A 101 34.19 -6.09 11.33
N GLY A 102 33.50 -6.76 10.40
CA GLY A 102 34.05 -7.92 9.67
C GLY A 102 35.09 -7.58 8.60
N SER A 103 35.14 -6.32 8.12
CA SER A 103 36.01 -5.90 7.02
C SER A 103 37.46 -5.59 7.44
N TRP A 104 37.79 -5.65 8.73
CA TRP A 104 39.11 -5.30 9.27
C TRP A 104 39.86 -6.51 9.91
N ARG A 105 39.33 -7.72 9.76
CA ARG A 105 39.95 -8.96 10.26
C ARG A 105 40.57 -9.80 9.16
#